data_AF-A0A3D8LFA4-F1
#
_entry.id   AF-A0A3D8LFA4-F1
#
_cell.length_a   1.000
_cell.length_b   1.000
_cell.length_c   1.000
_cell.angle_alpha   90.00
_cell.angle_beta   90.00
_cell.angle_gamma   90.00
#
_symmetry.space_group_name_H-M   'P 1'
#
loop_
_entity.id
_entity.type
_entity.pdbx_description
1 polymer ?
#
loop_
_entity_poly.entity_id
_entity_poly.type
_entity_poly.pdbx_seq_one_letter_code
_entity_poly.pdbx_strand_id
1 'polypeptide(L)'
;MRILPWILAGIFLFLAFYFYLQKNEAENRLAIADNQIEEVDQELEQKDQAIDSLEDNMLPPDTMEMVPPGGAAFVDELGTLSESDIRRLKQKGLENPEADLMNDLNRKQRQLIPTEGTLGGTMAIRDSRILNDRYAMAYYEDGHTGGYMILKYTVNNGNINWTVVDNARL
;
A
#
# COMPACT_ATOMS: atom_id res chain seq x y z
N MET A 1 -28.04 80.39 48.91
CA MET A 1 -28.48 79.61 47.72
C MET A 1 -27.81 78.22 47.79
N ARG A 2 -28.56 77.16 48.12
CA ARG A 2 -28.04 75.79 48.40
C ARG A 2 -28.40 74.84 47.25
N ILE A 3 -27.72 74.99 46.12
CA ILE A 3 -27.91 74.14 44.91
C ILE A 3 -26.93 72.95 44.84
N LEU A 4 -25.84 73.01 45.60
CA LEU A 4 -24.80 71.98 45.65
C LEU A 4 -25.31 70.57 46.03
N PRO A 5 -26.22 70.37 47.02
CA PRO A 5 -26.65 69.01 47.39
C PRO A 5 -27.51 68.33 46.31
N TRP A 6 -28.22 69.11 45.48
CA TRP A 6 -29.09 68.57 44.42
C TRP A 6 -28.31 68.06 43.21
N ILE A 7 -27.19 68.72 42.87
CA ILE A 7 -26.30 68.26 41.79
C ILE A 7 -25.62 66.95 42.21
N LEU A 8 -25.21 66.84 43.48
CA LEU A 8 -24.56 65.63 43.99
C LEU A 8 -25.52 64.43 43.99
N ALA A 9 -26.80 64.65 44.34
CA ALA A 9 -27.84 63.62 44.27
C ALA A 9 -28.11 63.16 42.83
N GLY A 10 -28.12 64.09 41.86
CA GLY A 10 -28.30 63.76 40.44
C GLY A 10 -27.17 62.89 39.88
N ILE A 11 -25.92 63.19 40.23
CA ILE A 11 -24.75 62.38 39.84
C ILE A 11 -24.84 60.97 40.43
N PHE A 12 -25.24 60.85 41.70
CA PHE A 12 -25.37 59.55 42.35
C PHE A 12 -26.48 58.69 41.73
N LEU A 13 -27.61 59.32 41.35
CA LEU A 13 -28.72 58.64 40.69
C LEU A 13 -28.34 58.21 39.27
N PHE A 14 -27.60 59.05 38.54
CA PHE A 14 -27.06 58.69 37.23
C PHE A 14 -26.05 57.54 37.32
N LEU A 15 -25.16 57.53 38.31
CA LEU A 15 -24.25 56.42 38.57
C LEU A 15 -25.01 55.13 38.91
N ALA A 16 -26.01 55.19 39.78
CA ALA A 16 -26.84 54.03 40.10
C ALA A 16 -27.58 53.48 38.87
N PHE A 17 -28.11 54.37 38.03
CA PHE A 17 -28.76 53.99 36.78
C PHE A 17 -27.77 53.40 35.77
N TYR A 18 -26.59 53.99 35.64
CA TYR A 18 -25.51 53.48 34.80
C TYR A 18 -25.07 52.07 35.22
N PHE A 19 -24.86 51.86 36.53
CA PHE A 19 -24.54 50.54 37.08
C PHE A 19 -25.69 49.53 36.89
N TYR A 20 -26.94 49.97 37.02
CA TYR A 20 -28.10 49.12 36.77
C TYR A 20 -28.15 48.64 35.31
N LEU A 21 -27.87 49.53 34.35
CA LEU A 21 -27.78 49.17 32.93
C LEU A 21 -26.63 48.18 32.66
N GLN A 22 -25.46 48.40 33.28
CA GLN A 22 -24.30 47.53 33.08
C GLN A 22 -24.53 46.09 33.63
N LYS A 23 -25.29 45.94 34.72
CA LYS A 23 -25.60 44.62 35.30
C LYS A 23 -26.41 43.74 34.35
N ASN A 24 -27.28 44.34 33.53
CA ASN A 24 -28.13 43.60 32.60
C ASN A 24 -27.34 42.92 31.46
N GLU A 25 -26.09 43.33 31.21
CA GLU A 25 -25.22 42.71 30.21
C GLU A 25 -24.52 41.44 30.74
N ALA A 26 -24.38 41.29 32.06
CA ALA A 26 -23.67 40.16 32.66
C ALA A 26 -24.52 38.88 32.68
N GLU A 27 -25.85 39.02 32.84
CA GLU A 27 -26.78 37.89 32.86
C GLU A 27 -26.99 37.30 31.46
N ASN A 28 -26.98 38.12 30.41
CA ASN A 28 -27.12 37.65 29.03
C ASN A 28 -25.90 36.85 28.52
N ARG A 29 -24.71 37.04 29.10
CA ARG A 29 -23.53 36.24 28.75
C ARG A 29 -23.59 34.81 29.28
N LEU A 30 -24.25 34.60 30.42
CA LEU A 30 -24.46 33.27 31.00
C LEU A 30 -25.44 32.46 30.17
N ALA A 31 -26.54 33.08 29.72
CA ALA A 31 -27.53 32.41 28.86
C ALA A 31 -26.95 32.00 27.49
N ILE A 32 -26.01 32.78 26.94
CA ILE A 32 -25.33 32.42 25.68
C ILE A 32 -24.31 31.29 25.89
N ALA A 33 -23.68 31.22 27.07
CA ALA A 33 -22.76 30.13 27.40
C ALA A 33 -23.50 28.80 27.63
N ASP A 34 -24.64 28.81 28.32
CA ASP A 34 -25.45 27.61 28.55
C ASP A 34 -25.96 27.00 27.24
N ASN A 35 -26.48 27.83 26.32
CA ASN A 35 -26.96 27.34 25.02
C ASN A 35 -25.82 26.74 24.17
N GLN A 36 -24.59 27.24 24.29
CA GLN A 36 -23.42 26.67 23.59
C GLN A 36 -22.97 25.34 24.20
N ILE A 37 -23.10 25.18 25.52
CA ILE A 37 -22.78 23.91 26.20
C ILE A 37 -23.78 22.83 25.78
N GLU A 38 -25.07 23.15 25.70
CA GLU A 38 -26.11 22.20 25.28
C GLU A 38 -25.93 21.75 23.82
N GLU A 39 -25.53 22.66 22.92
CA GLU A 39 -25.23 22.33 21.52
C GLU A 39 -23.97 21.45 21.39
N VAL A 40 -22.93 21.73 22.17
CA VAL A 40 -21.69 20.93 22.21
C VAL A 40 -21.96 19.52 22.76
N ASP A 41 -22.76 19.38 23.80
CA ASP A 41 -23.12 18.08 24.38
C ASP A 41 -23.90 17.23 23.36
N GLN A 42 -24.84 17.85 22.62
CA GLN A 42 -25.56 17.17 21.54
C GLN A 42 -24.64 16.72 20.38
N GLU A 43 -23.65 17.53 20.03
CA GLU A 43 -22.67 17.18 19.00
C GLU A 43 -21.77 16.02 19.44
N LEU A 44 -21.37 16.00 20.72
CA LEU A 44 -20.57 14.91 21.30
C LEU A 44 -21.36 13.60 21.32
N GLU A 45 -22.63 13.61 21.75
CA GLU A 45 -23.48 12.42 21.73
C GLU A 45 -23.65 11.85 20.31
N GLN A 46 -23.81 12.72 19.30
CA GLN A 46 -23.89 12.28 17.90
C GLN A 46 -22.58 11.68 17.40
N LYS A 47 -21.43 12.24 17.81
CA LYS A 47 -20.11 11.70 17.46
C LYS A 47 -19.87 10.36 18.14
N ASP A 48 -20.22 10.22 19.41
CA ASP A 48 -20.06 8.96 20.14
C ASP A 48 -20.95 7.86 19.53
N GLN A 49 -22.19 8.17 19.20
CA GLN A 49 -23.07 7.21 18.48
C GLN A 49 -22.54 6.83 17.10
N ALA A 50 -21.98 7.81 16.36
CA ALA A 50 -21.37 7.52 15.07
C ALA A 50 -20.14 6.63 15.23
N ILE A 51 -19.31 6.85 16.25
CA ILE A 51 -18.14 6.02 16.57
C ILE A 51 -18.56 4.61 16.98
N ASP A 52 -19.54 4.46 17.87
CA ASP A 52 -20.08 3.15 18.27
C ASP A 52 -20.64 2.38 17.06
N SER A 53 -21.33 3.06 16.14
CA SER A 53 -21.85 2.45 14.91
C SER A 53 -20.75 2.04 13.92
N LEU A 54 -19.61 2.72 13.94
CA LEU A 54 -18.44 2.36 13.15
C LEU A 54 -17.70 1.18 13.79
N GLU A 55 -17.62 1.14 15.12
CA GLU A 55 -17.00 0.07 15.90
C GLU A 55 -17.77 -1.25 15.76
N ASP A 56 -19.10 -1.23 15.77
CA ASP A 56 -19.94 -2.43 15.55
C ASP A 56 -19.79 -3.03 14.12
N ASN A 57 -19.33 -2.22 13.15
CA ASN A 57 -19.02 -2.66 11.79
C ASN A 57 -17.56 -3.07 11.59
N MET A 58 -16.71 -2.97 12.62
CA MET A 58 -15.31 -3.40 12.57
C MET A 58 -15.17 -4.79 13.20
N LEU A 59 -14.87 -5.78 12.35
CA LEU A 59 -14.40 -7.10 12.80
C LEU A 59 -13.18 -6.94 13.72
N PRO A 60 -12.96 -7.88 14.68
CA PRO A 60 -11.89 -7.78 15.67
C PRO A 60 -10.50 -7.51 15.06
N PRO A 61 -9.63 -6.80 15.80
CA PRO A 61 -8.36 -6.24 15.30
C PRO A 61 -7.34 -7.27 14.79
N ASP A 62 -7.57 -8.57 15.01
CA ASP A 62 -6.71 -9.67 14.54
C ASP A 62 -7.03 -10.17 13.12
N THR A 63 -7.95 -9.50 12.40
CA THR A 63 -8.31 -9.86 11.01
C THR A 63 -8.02 -8.77 9.98
N MET A 64 -7.20 -7.77 10.32
CA MET A 64 -6.51 -7.02 9.28
C MET A 64 -5.44 -7.92 8.66
N GLU A 65 -5.87 -8.85 7.80
CA GLU A 65 -5.01 -9.42 6.77
C GLU A 65 -4.46 -8.23 6.00
N MET A 66 -3.18 -7.89 6.25
CA MET A 66 -2.49 -6.85 5.52
C MET A 66 -2.64 -7.18 4.04
N VAL A 67 -3.54 -6.50 3.33
CA VAL A 67 -3.58 -6.56 1.88
C VAL A 67 -2.32 -5.83 1.44
N PRO A 68 -1.25 -6.54 1.02
CA PRO A 68 -0.06 -5.85 0.56
C PRO A 68 -0.48 -4.90 -0.56
N PRO A 69 0.12 -3.69 -0.66
CA PRO A 69 -0.13 -2.83 -1.80
C PRO A 69 0.04 -3.69 -3.06
N GLY A 70 -0.86 -3.61 -4.05
CA GLY A 70 -0.97 -4.63 -5.11
C GLY A 70 0.33 -4.99 -5.85
N GLY A 71 1.37 -4.16 -5.76
CA GLY A 71 2.73 -4.47 -6.23
C GLY A 71 3.56 -5.42 -5.35
N ALA A 72 3.35 -5.47 -4.04
CA ALA A 72 4.07 -6.37 -3.13
C ALA A 72 3.61 -7.83 -3.30
N ALA A 73 2.32 -8.10 -3.50
CA ALA A 73 1.85 -9.43 -3.89
C ALA A 73 2.45 -9.90 -5.23
N PHE A 74 2.54 -9.00 -6.21
CA PHE A 74 3.14 -9.32 -7.51
C PHE A 74 4.61 -9.74 -7.39
N VAL A 75 5.40 -9.06 -6.55
CA VAL A 75 6.82 -9.38 -6.35
C VAL A 75 7.01 -10.70 -5.60
N ASP A 76 6.16 -10.99 -4.61
CA ASP A 76 6.22 -12.26 -3.87
C ASP A 76 5.85 -13.47 -4.74
N GLU A 77 5.01 -13.26 -5.76
CA GLU A 77 4.68 -14.29 -6.75
C GLU A 77 5.78 -14.49 -7.82
N LEU A 78 6.68 -13.52 -8.01
CA LEU A 78 7.76 -13.65 -9.00
C LEU A 78 8.72 -14.79 -8.63
N GLY A 79 8.91 -15.70 -9.57
CA GLY A 79 9.79 -16.85 -9.36
C GLY A 79 9.05 -18.13 -8.95
N THR A 80 7.72 -18.07 -8.88
CA THR A 80 6.82 -19.24 -8.83
C THR A 80 5.74 -19.09 -9.88
N LEU A 81 5.29 -20.20 -10.48
CA LEU A 81 4.18 -20.16 -11.43
C LEU A 81 2.86 -20.10 -10.66
N SER A 82 2.05 -19.07 -10.88
CA SER A 82 0.71 -19.02 -10.30
C SER A 82 -0.16 -20.16 -10.86
N GLU A 83 -1.21 -20.52 -10.15
CA GLU A 83 -2.21 -21.50 -10.62
C GLU A 83 -2.79 -21.12 -11.99
N SER A 84 -2.92 -19.81 -12.25
CA SER A 84 -3.37 -19.31 -13.54
C SER A 84 -2.35 -19.56 -14.65
N ASP A 85 -1.05 -19.42 -14.36
CA ASP A 85 0.04 -19.66 -15.30
C ASP A 85 0.13 -21.15 -15.63
N ILE A 86 0.08 -22.00 -14.60
CA ILE A 86 0.09 -23.46 -14.74
C ILE A 86 -1.04 -23.90 -15.67
N ARG A 87 -2.27 -23.42 -15.47
CA ARG A 87 -3.40 -23.75 -16.34
C ARG A 87 -3.18 -23.32 -17.79
N ARG A 88 -2.69 -22.10 -18.02
CA ARG A 88 -2.40 -21.60 -19.38
C ARG A 88 -1.29 -22.41 -20.06
N LEU A 89 -0.25 -22.78 -19.32
CA LEU A 89 0.87 -23.58 -19.84
C LEU A 89 0.43 -25.02 -20.14
N LYS A 90 -0.44 -25.61 -19.30
CA LYS A 90 -1.05 -26.92 -19.58
C LYS A 90 -1.93 -26.90 -20.84
N GLN A 91 -2.73 -25.87 -21.02
CA GLN A 91 -3.51 -25.68 -22.26
C GLN A 91 -2.63 -25.53 -23.51
N LYS A 92 -1.39 -25.05 -23.36
CA LYS A 92 -0.39 -24.99 -24.43
C LYS A 92 0.35 -26.31 -24.66
N GLY A 93 0.02 -27.37 -23.91
CA GLY A 93 0.54 -28.72 -24.11
C GLY A 93 1.69 -29.14 -23.19
N LEU A 94 1.94 -28.43 -22.08
CA LEU A 94 2.85 -28.94 -21.03
C LEU A 94 2.09 -29.83 -20.04
N GLU A 95 2.71 -30.91 -19.57
CA GLU A 95 2.09 -31.80 -18.58
C GLU A 95 2.43 -31.32 -17.16
N ASN A 96 3.70 -31.03 -16.94
CA ASN A 96 4.22 -30.47 -15.69
C ASN A 96 5.00 -29.19 -16.03
N PRO A 97 4.32 -28.02 -16.12
CA PRO A 97 4.91 -26.81 -16.67
C PRO A 97 6.27 -26.42 -16.11
N GLU A 98 6.45 -26.47 -14.79
CA GLU A 98 7.72 -26.09 -14.16
C GLU A 98 8.85 -27.05 -14.54
N ALA A 99 8.62 -28.36 -14.39
CA ALA A 99 9.59 -29.38 -14.75
C ALA A 99 9.91 -29.37 -16.26
N ASP A 100 8.89 -29.23 -17.10
CA ASP A 100 9.03 -29.22 -18.56
C ASP A 100 9.87 -28.03 -19.03
N LEU A 101 9.61 -26.84 -18.48
CA LEU A 101 10.37 -25.62 -18.78
C LEU A 101 11.82 -25.74 -18.30
N MET A 102 12.05 -26.17 -17.06
CA MET A 102 13.39 -26.34 -16.49
C MET A 102 14.22 -27.37 -17.26
N ASN A 103 13.62 -28.52 -17.57
CA ASN A 103 14.28 -29.57 -18.33
C ASN A 103 14.62 -29.12 -19.76
N ASP A 104 13.71 -28.40 -20.42
CA ASP A 104 13.95 -27.89 -21.76
C ASP A 104 15.04 -26.81 -21.81
N LEU A 105 15.02 -25.88 -20.85
CA LEU A 105 16.06 -24.87 -20.70
C LEU A 105 17.43 -25.53 -20.49
N ASN A 106 17.53 -26.51 -19.60
CA ASN A 106 18.76 -27.24 -19.33
C ASN A 106 19.30 -27.97 -20.57
N ARG A 107 18.42 -28.55 -21.40
CA ARG A 107 18.82 -29.19 -22.66
C ARG A 107 19.34 -28.19 -23.70
N LYS A 108 18.73 -27.00 -23.78
CA LYS A 108 19.04 -25.98 -24.79
C LYS A 108 20.08 -24.96 -24.35
N GLN A 109 20.54 -24.99 -23.10
CA GLN A 109 21.41 -23.98 -22.50
C GLN A 109 22.62 -23.60 -23.37
N ARG A 110 23.28 -24.57 -24.02
CA ARG A 110 24.49 -24.33 -24.83
C ARG A 110 24.23 -23.43 -26.04
N GLN A 111 23.00 -23.42 -26.55
CA GLN A 111 22.59 -22.58 -27.67
C GLN A 111 22.09 -21.20 -27.21
N LEU A 112 21.84 -21.05 -25.90
CA LEU A 112 21.23 -19.87 -25.31
C LEU A 112 22.24 -18.99 -24.59
N ILE A 113 23.29 -19.56 -24.00
CA ILE A 113 24.32 -18.77 -23.32
C ILE A 113 25.07 -17.94 -24.39
N PRO A 114 25.05 -16.59 -24.30
CA PRO A 114 25.57 -15.73 -25.35
C PRO A 114 27.09 -15.55 -25.32
N THR A 115 27.77 -16.16 -24.35
CA THR A 115 29.20 -15.94 -24.06
C THR A 115 29.97 -17.26 -24.10
N GLU A 116 31.15 -17.23 -24.70
CA GLU A 116 32.10 -18.35 -24.69
C GLU A 116 32.88 -18.38 -23.38
N GLY A 117 33.23 -19.59 -22.93
CA GLY A 117 34.03 -19.76 -21.73
C GLY A 117 35.48 -19.32 -21.92
N THR A 118 36.12 -18.93 -20.82
CA THR A 118 37.52 -18.51 -20.78
C THR A 118 38.40 -19.70 -20.43
N LEU A 119 39.63 -19.75 -20.96
CA LEU A 119 40.65 -20.76 -20.63
C LEU A 119 40.19 -22.23 -20.85
N GLY A 120 39.29 -22.48 -21.79
CA GLY A 120 38.74 -23.81 -22.05
C GLY A 120 37.63 -24.25 -21.09
N GLY A 121 37.17 -23.36 -20.21
CA GLY A 121 35.95 -23.56 -19.44
C GLY A 121 34.73 -23.66 -20.35
N THR A 122 33.73 -24.46 -19.95
CA THR A 122 32.45 -24.54 -20.66
C THR A 122 31.39 -23.80 -19.85
N MET A 123 30.79 -22.79 -20.45
CA MET A 123 29.69 -22.05 -19.82
C MET A 123 28.49 -22.97 -19.63
N ALA A 124 27.94 -22.97 -18.43
CA ALA A 124 26.76 -23.73 -18.06
C ALA A 124 25.82 -22.89 -17.19
N ILE A 125 24.52 -23.11 -17.35
CA ILE A 125 23.52 -22.59 -16.41
C ILE A 125 23.69 -23.35 -15.09
N ARG A 126 23.92 -22.62 -14.00
CA ARG A 126 24.02 -23.19 -12.64
C ARG A 126 22.75 -23.07 -11.85
N ASP A 127 22.04 -21.98 -12.09
CA ASP A 127 20.78 -21.69 -11.42
C ASP A 127 19.81 -21.05 -12.42
N SER A 128 18.54 -21.36 -12.29
CA SER A 128 17.50 -20.83 -13.16
C SER A 128 16.16 -20.81 -12.46
N ARG A 129 15.38 -19.78 -12.74
CA ARG A 129 14.06 -19.59 -12.16
C ARG A 129 13.05 -19.16 -13.21
N ILE A 130 11.89 -19.82 -13.24
CA ILE A 130 10.75 -19.35 -14.03
C ILE A 130 10.11 -18.19 -13.28
N LEU A 131 10.03 -17.03 -13.91
CA LEU A 131 9.50 -15.83 -13.27
C LEU A 131 7.98 -15.74 -13.37
N ASN A 132 7.42 -16.16 -14.50
CA ASN A 132 5.98 -16.19 -14.82
C ASN A 132 5.76 -17.01 -16.11
N ASP A 133 4.56 -16.95 -16.71
CA ASP A 133 4.19 -17.67 -17.94
C ASP A 133 4.89 -17.22 -19.24
N ARG A 134 5.86 -16.30 -19.18
CA ARG A 134 6.56 -15.70 -20.34
C ARG A 134 8.06 -15.58 -20.17
N TYR A 135 8.55 -15.42 -18.94
CA TYR A 135 9.93 -15.07 -18.67
C TYR A 135 10.59 -16.03 -17.68
N ALA A 136 11.89 -16.23 -17.85
CA ALA A 136 12.78 -16.93 -16.93
C ALA A 136 14.06 -16.12 -16.75
N MET A 137 14.74 -16.34 -15.63
CA MET A 137 16.07 -15.82 -15.35
C MET A 137 17.02 -16.99 -15.15
N ALA A 138 18.27 -16.84 -15.59
CA ALA A 138 19.30 -17.84 -15.38
C ALA A 138 20.64 -17.18 -15.03
N TYR A 139 21.36 -17.82 -14.12
CA TYR A 139 22.77 -17.56 -13.84
C TYR A 139 23.62 -18.59 -14.58
N TYR A 140 24.60 -18.11 -15.34
CA TYR A 140 25.53 -18.95 -16.09
C TYR A 140 26.97 -18.65 -15.70
N GLU A 141 27.83 -19.68 -15.74
CA GLU A 141 29.26 -19.54 -15.46
C GLU A 141 30.08 -20.72 -16.01
N ASP A 142 31.39 -20.51 -16.15
CA ASP A 142 32.40 -21.52 -16.49
C ASP A 142 33.36 -21.84 -15.32
N GLY A 143 33.11 -21.27 -14.14
CA GLY A 143 33.97 -21.36 -12.95
C GLY A 143 34.99 -20.22 -12.80
N HIS A 144 35.14 -19.35 -13.80
CA HIS A 144 35.99 -18.15 -13.72
C HIS A 144 35.20 -16.88 -14.02
N THR A 145 34.33 -16.95 -15.01
CA THR A 145 33.48 -15.86 -15.47
C THR A 145 32.03 -16.31 -15.47
N GLY A 146 31.14 -15.38 -15.15
CA GLY A 146 29.72 -15.67 -15.05
C GLY A 146 28.88 -14.47 -15.43
N GLY A 147 27.57 -14.65 -15.36
CA GLY A 147 26.62 -13.61 -15.70
C GLY A 147 25.19 -14.05 -15.48
N TYR A 148 24.30 -13.10 -15.61
CA TYR A 148 22.86 -13.32 -15.58
C TYR A 148 22.26 -13.10 -16.96
N MET A 149 21.23 -13.86 -17.29
CA MET A 149 20.43 -13.63 -18.49
C MET A 149 18.95 -13.70 -18.19
N ILE A 150 18.19 -12.89 -18.91
CA ILE A 150 16.73 -12.93 -18.95
C ILE A 150 16.31 -13.59 -20.25
N LEU A 151 15.50 -14.63 -20.13
CA LEU A 151 14.97 -15.38 -21.25
C LEU A 151 13.46 -15.15 -21.35
N LYS A 152 12.99 -14.94 -22.57
CA LYS A 152 11.59 -15.04 -22.92
C LYS A 152 11.34 -16.42 -23.51
N TYR A 153 10.21 -17.03 -23.18
CA TYR A 153 9.81 -18.29 -23.77
C TYR A 153 8.39 -18.26 -24.31
N THR A 154 8.13 -19.14 -25.28
CA THR A 154 6.81 -19.40 -25.83
C THR A 154 6.58 -20.90 -25.88
N VAL A 155 5.34 -21.32 -25.64
CA VAL A 155 4.95 -22.72 -25.67
C VAL A 155 3.88 -22.91 -26.72
N ASN A 156 4.11 -23.82 -27.66
CA ASN A 156 3.16 -24.17 -28.72
C ASN A 156 3.07 -25.70 -28.83
N ASN A 157 1.92 -26.28 -28.49
CA ASN A 157 1.69 -27.73 -28.51
C ASN A 157 2.81 -28.53 -27.80
N GLY A 158 3.20 -28.09 -26.60
CA GLY A 158 4.28 -28.68 -25.80
C GLY A 158 5.70 -28.34 -26.26
N ASN A 159 5.87 -27.69 -27.42
CA ASN A 159 7.18 -27.23 -27.88
C ASN A 159 7.53 -25.87 -27.25
N ILE A 160 8.67 -25.81 -26.58
CA ILE A 160 9.17 -24.62 -25.90
C ILE A 160 10.24 -23.94 -26.76
N ASN A 161 10.05 -22.67 -27.08
CA ASN A 161 11.04 -21.85 -27.78
C ASN A 161 11.54 -20.74 -26.86
N TRP A 162 12.86 -20.62 -26.74
CA TRP A 162 13.54 -19.65 -25.90
C TRP A 162 14.17 -18.53 -26.73
N THR A 163 14.23 -17.33 -26.17
CA THR A 163 14.92 -16.18 -26.75
C THR A 163 15.58 -15.41 -25.63
N VAL A 164 16.88 -15.14 -25.76
CA VAL A 164 17.60 -14.26 -24.84
C VAL A 164 17.12 -12.83 -25.08
N VAL A 165 16.57 -12.22 -24.04
CA VAL A 165 16.09 -10.83 -24.08
C VAL A 165 17.21 -9.88 -23.70
N ASP A 166 17.93 -10.23 -22.63
CA ASP A 166 19.03 -9.44 -22.11
C ASP A 166 20.04 -10.33 -21.36
N ASN A 167 21.28 -9.86 -21.24
CA ASN A 167 22.34 -10.52 -20.48
C ASN A 167 23.31 -9.50 -19.88
N ALA A 168 23.79 -9.79 -18.67
CA ALA A 168 24.78 -9.00 -17.96
C ALA A 168 25.90 -9.89 -17.47
N ARG A 169 27.12 -9.63 -17.94
CA ARG A 169 28.35 -10.32 -17.51
C ARG A 169 28.86 -9.73 -16.20
N LEU A 170 29.40 -10.58 -15.33
CA LEU A 170 30.08 -10.24 -14.08
C LEU A 170 31.60 -10.22 -14.25
#